data_AF-A0A7S3C502-F1
#
_entry.id   AF-A0A7S3C502-F1
#
_cell.length_a   1.000
_cell.length_b   1.000
_cell.length_c   1.000
_cell.angle_alpha   90.00
_cell.angle_beta   90.00
_cell.angle_gamma   90.00
#
_symmetry.space_group_name_H-M   'P 1'
#
loop_
_entity.id
_entity.type
_entity.pdbx_description
1 polymer ?
#
loop_
_entity_poly.entity_id
_entity_poly.type
_entity_poly.pdbx_seq_one_letter_code
_entity_poly.pdbx_strand_id
1 'polypeptide(L)'
;AVRNAQLAALKLPKTGFAVTIDLGDAHSPVQPIHPRRKQEVGRRLSLSALSVQYGMDVVSEGPTFASIAMDTSSAETATVSFAAGTAGGLHQAPTADCDQVGSRLCCRESPFEILAGGDWVRVNYTIQPSEQIVLNLPANASSPLAARYAWEAWPQCSVYNG
;
A
#
# COMPACT_ATOMS: atom_id res chain seq x y z
N ALA A 1 -5.18 12.00 -5.54
CA ALA A 1 -4.96 12.58 -6.89
C ALA A 1 -3.53 12.36 -7.38
N VAL A 2 -2.51 12.92 -6.72
CA VAL A 2 -1.11 12.88 -7.20
C VAL A 2 -0.54 11.46 -7.33
N ARG A 3 -0.75 10.57 -6.35
CA ARG A 3 -0.25 9.18 -6.38
C ARG A 3 -0.75 8.40 -7.60
N ASN A 4 -2.03 8.50 -7.91
CA ASN A 4 -2.62 7.85 -9.09
C ASN A 4 -2.08 8.44 -10.39
N ALA A 5 -1.82 9.74 -10.44
CA ALA A 5 -1.21 10.39 -11.61
C ALA A 5 0.24 9.93 -11.82
N GLN A 6 1.02 9.73 -10.74
CA GLN A 6 2.37 9.16 -10.81
C GLN A 6 2.33 7.73 -11.36
N LEU A 7 1.42 6.88 -10.86
CA LEU A 7 1.24 5.51 -11.37
C LEU A 7 0.81 5.48 -12.85
N ALA A 8 0.01 6.44 -13.30
CA ALA A 8 -0.41 6.52 -14.70
C ALA A 8 0.77 6.71 -15.68
N ALA A 9 1.90 7.26 -15.21
CA ALA A 9 3.11 7.41 -16.02
C ALA A 9 3.75 6.06 -16.39
N LEU A 10 3.48 4.98 -15.64
CA LEU A 10 3.98 3.63 -15.95
C LEU A 10 3.45 3.08 -17.29
N LYS A 11 2.46 3.73 -17.91
CA LYS A 11 2.01 3.42 -19.28
C LYS A 11 3.03 3.80 -20.35
N LEU A 12 4.00 4.65 -20.01
CA LEU A 12 5.06 5.06 -20.93
C LEU A 12 6.16 3.99 -21.00
N PRO A 13 6.80 3.81 -22.16
CA PRO A 13 7.87 2.83 -22.30
C PRO A 13 9.04 3.15 -21.35
N LYS A 14 9.66 2.10 -20.80
CA LYS A 14 10.85 2.20 -19.95
C LYS A 14 10.70 3.16 -18.76
N THR A 15 9.50 3.21 -18.18
CA THR A 15 9.20 4.04 -17.01
C THR A 15 9.05 3.15 -15.78
N GLY A 16 9.78 3.49 -14.72
CA GLY A 16 9.69 2.84 -13.41
C GLY A 16 9.22 3.81 -12.33
N PHE A 17 8.85 3.27 -11.17
CA PHE A 17 8.42 4.05 -10.03
C PHE A 17 9.00 3.47 -8.73
N ALA A 18 9.22 4.31 -7.73
CA ALA A 18 9.59 3.88 -6.38
C ALA A 18 8.53 4.37 -5.40
N VAL A 19 7.89 3.43 -4.70
CA VAL A 19 6.98 3.75 -3.59
C VAL A 19 7.82 4.29 -2.43
N THR A 20 7.40 5.40 -1.82
CA THR A 20 8.12 6.02 -0.68
C THR A 20 7.19 6.45 0.45
N ILE A 21 5.91 6.08 0.39
CA ILE A 21 4.89 6.53 1.35
C ILE A 21 5.17 6.05 2.78
N ASP A 22 5.82 4.90 2.90
CA ASP A 22 6.25 4.26 4.13
C ASP A 22 7.55 4.84 4.70
N LEU A 23 8.21 5.76 4.00
CA LEU A 23 9.51 6.34 4.38
C LEU A 23 9.38 7.73 5.02
N GLY A 24 8.19 8.04 5.53
CA GLY A 24 7.89 9.30 6.20
C GLY A 24 8.81 9.64 7.36
N ASP A 25 8.85 10.92 7.71
CA ASP A 25 9.65 11.46 8.82
C ASP A 25 9.00 12.71 9.41
N ALA A 26 7.82 12.55 10.00
CA ALA A 26 7.05 13.67 10.54
C ALA A 26 7.76 14.39 11.71
N HIS A 27 8.73 13.72 12.35
CA HIS A 27 9.52 14.25 13.46
C HIS A 27 10.92 14.71 13.03
N SER A 28 11.12 14.92 11.73
CA SER A 28 12.36 15.47 11.20
C SER A 28 12.73 16.79 11.93
N PRO A 29 13.97 16.93 12.42
CA PRO A 29 14.40 18.12 13.16
C PRO A 29 14.54 19.37 12.28
N VAL A 30 14.47 19.22 10.95
CA VAL A 30 14.68 20.30 9.97
C VAL A 30 13.40 20.68 9.23
N GLN A 31 12.40 19.78 9.18
CA GLN A 31 11.00 19.93 8.75
C GLN A 31 10.47 18.58 8.19
N PRO A 32 9.17 18.27 8.34
CA PRO A 32 8.64 16.96 7.99
C PRO A 32 8.57 16.69 6.47
N ILE A 33 8.56 17.73 5.63
CA ILE A 33 8.42 17.58 4.17
C ILE A 33 9.66 17.03 3.46
N HIS A 34 10.81 16.96 4.16
CA HIS A 34 12.08 16.48 3.61
C HIS A 34 12.56 15.23 4.35
N PRO A 35 12.10 14.03 3.96
CA PRO A 35 12.43 12.80 4.67
C PRO A 35 13.94 12.54 4.65
N ARG A 36 14.50 12.12 5.80
CA ARG A 36 15.93 11.80 5.95
C ARG A 36 16.33 10.49 5.25
N ARG A 37 15.38 9.59 5.01
CA ARG A 37 15.59 8.22 4.49
C ARG A 37 15.87 8.18 2.97
N LYS A 38 16.67 9.12 2.46
CA LYS A 38 16.98 9.30 1.02
C LYS A 38 17.76 8.14 0.41
N GLN A 39 18.59 7.45 1.21
CA GLN A 39 19.33 6.28 0.74
C GLN A 39 18.40 5.15 0.34
N GLU A 40 17.33 4.92 1.12
CA GLU A 40 16.33 3.89 0.81
C GLU A 40 15.52 4.26 -0.44
N VAL A 41 15.18 5.54 -0.62
CA VAL A 41 14.58 6.03 -1.87
C VAL A 41 15.50 5.77 -3.07
N GLY A 42 16.79 6.07 -2.94
CA GLY A 42 17.80 5.83 -3.97
C GLY A 42 17.96 4.34 -4.30
N ARG A 43 17.94 3.47 -3.28
CA ARG A 43 17.97 2.01 -3.45
C ARG A 43 16.74 1.50 -4.22
N ARG A 44 15.53 1.97 -3.90
CA ARG A 44 14.31 1.57 -4.64
C ARG A 44 14.34 2.04 -6.09
N LEU A 45 14.83 3.27 -6.33
CA LEU A 45 15.01 3.79 -7.69
C LEU A 45 16.06 2.99 -8.47
N SER A 46 17.15 2.56 -7.84
CA SER A 46 18.16 1.74 -8.53
C SER A 46 17.59 0.36 -8.91
N LEU A 47 16.86 -0.30 -8.02
CA LEU A 47 16.18 -1.57 -8.34
C LEU A 47 15.18 -1.41 -9.50
N SER A 48 14.41 -0.33 -9.50
CA SER A 48 13.51 0.00 -10.61
C SER A 48 14.26 0.17 -11.93
N ALA A 49 15.39 0.87 -11.94
CA ALA A 49 16.21 1.01 -13.14
C ALA A 49 16.81 -0.34 -13.62
N LEU A 50 17.31 -1.17 -12.70
CA LEU A 50 17.85 -2.51 -13.02
C LEU A 50 16.80 -3.40 -13.67
N SER A 51 15.57 -3.39 -13.16
CA SER A 51 14.45 -4.14 -13.73
C SER A 51 14.03 -3.56 -15.08
N VAL A 52 13.68 -2.27 -15.13
CA VAL A 52 13.02 -1.64 -16.29
C VAL A 52 13.96 -1.44 -17.49
N GLN A 53 15.22 -1.05 -17.25
CA GLN A 53 16.15 -0.70 -18.33
C GLN A 53 17.18 -1.81 -18.61
N TYR A 54 17.58 -2.57 -17.59
CA TYR A 54 18.61 -3.61 -17.73
C TYR A 54 18.05 -5.03 -17.76
N GLY A 55 16.74 -5.23 -17.55
CA GLY A 55 16.10 -6.54 -17.61
C GLY A 55 16.61 -7.52 -16.55
N MET A 56 17.13 -7.00 -15.43
CA MET A 56 17.60 -7.84 -14.33
C MET A 56 16.42 -8.38 -13.54
N ASP A 57 16.50 -9.66 -13.18
CA ASP A 57 15.54 -10.32 -12.31
C ASP A 57 15.75 -9.87 -10.85
N VAL A 58 15.12 -8.76 -10.49
CA VAL A 58 15.18 -8.15 -9.14
C VAL A 58 13.79 -7.71 -8.71
N VAL A 59 13.49 -7.84 -7.42
CA VAL A 59 12.25 -7.31 -6.83
C VAL A 59 12.35 -5.79 -6.76
N SER A 60 11.73 -5.10 -7.72
CA SER A 60 11.76 -3.64 -7.82
C SER A 60 10.46 -2.95 -7.42
N GLU A 61 9.39 -3.71 -7.26
CA GLU A 61 8.04 -3.22 -6.96
C GLU A 61 7.49 -3.92 -5.72
N GLY A 62 6.67 -3.20 -4.94
CA GLY A 62 5.88 -3.80 -3.87
C GLY A 62 4.54 -4.34 -4.40
N PRO A 63 3.68 -4.89 -3.51
CA PRO A 63 2.36 -5.38 -3.88
C PRO A 63 1.57 -4.34 -4.66
N THR A 64 1.34 -4.60 -5.94
CA THR A 64 0.71 -3.64 -6.86
C THR A 64 -0.73 -4.05 -7.08
N PHE A 65 -1.69 -3.19 -6.71
CA PHE A 65 -3.11 -3.48 -6.84
C PHE A 65 -3.48 -3.89 -8.27
N ALA A 66 -4.16 -5.02 -8.42
CA ALA A 66 -4.69 -5.49 -9.70
C ALA A 66 -6.22 -5.43 -9.74
N SER A 67 -6.89 -5.98 -8.72
CA SER A 67 -8.34 -6.04 -8.67
C SER A 67 -8.87 -6.17 -7.26
N ILE A 68 -10.16 -5.89 -7.11
CA ILE A 68 -10.94 -6.20 -5.92
C ILE A 68 -12.21 -6.93 -6.36
N ALA A 69 -12.55 -8.02 -5.68
CA ALA A 69 -13.75 -8.81 -5.94
C ALA A 69 -14.55 -8.98 -4.65
N MET A 70 -15.84 -8.65 -4.70
CA MET A 70 -16.77 -8.91 -3.59
C MET A 70 -17.09 -10.40 -3.54
N ASP A 71 -17.14 -10.98 -2.34
CA ASP A 71 -17.71 -12.31 -2.17
C ASP A 71 -19.24 -12.23 -2.34
N THR A 72 -19.78 -12.97 -3.30
CA THR A 72 -21.22 -13.01 -3.58
C THR A 72 -21.96 -14.00 -2.69
N SER A 73 -21.25 -14.89 -2.00
CA SER A 73 -21.82 -15.89 -1.08
C SER A 73 -21.96 -15.35 0.34
N SER A 74 -21.07 -14.43 0.73
CA SER A 74 -21.18 -13.61 1.94
C SER A 74 -20.87 -12.15 1.57
N ALA A 75 -21.85 -11.25 1.63
CA ALA A 75 -21.69 -9.82 1.30
C ALA A 75 -20.81 -9.04 2.31
N GLU A 76 -19.99 -9.78 3.07
CA GLU A 76 -19.21 -9.34 4.22
C GLU A 76 -17.72 -9.31 3.92
N THR A 77 -17.27 -9.80 2.75
CA THR A 77 -15.86 -9.77 2.40
C THR A 77 -15.58 -9.26 1.00
N ALA A 78 -14.41 -8.64 0.84
CA ALA A 78 -13.84 -8.29 -0.46
C ALA A 78 -12.40 -8.77 -0.56
N THR A 79 -12.07 -9.46 -1.64
CA THR A 79 -10.72 -9.96 -1.91
C THR A 79 -9.97 -8.99 -2.82
N VAL A 80 -8.86 -8.46 -2.33
CA VAL A 80 -7.89 -7.66 -3.08
C VAL A 80 -6.82 -8.59 -3.63
N SER A 81 -6.59 -8.51 -4.94
CA SER A 81 -5.53 -9.22 -5.64
C SER A 81 -4.49 -8.25 -6.18
N PHE A 82 -3.24 -8.73 -6.25
CA PHE A 82 -2.11 -7.95 -6.75
C PHE A 82 -1.66 -8.43 -8.13
N ALA A 83 -0.89 -7.58 -8.82
CA ALA A 83 -0.27 -7.93 -10.09
C ALA A 83 0.70 -9.11 -9.88
N ALA A 84 0.74 -10.02 -10.86
CA ALA A 84 1.57 -11.22 -10.79
C ALA A 84 3.04 -10.87 -10.48
N GLY A 85 3.64 -11.59 -9.54
CA GLY A 85 5.04 -11.39 -9.13
C GLY A 85 5.27 -10.21 -8.18
N THR A 86 4.24 -9.43 -7.82
CA THR A 86 4.42 -8.25 -6.95
C THR A 86 4.12 -8.52 -5.47
N ALA A 87 3.49 -9.64 -5.13
CA ALA A 87 3.00 -9.94 -3.78
C ALA A 87 3.65 -11.17 -3.12
N GLY A 88 4.77 -11.66 -3.66
CA GLY A 88 5.51 -12.80 -3.10
C GLY A 88 5.88 -12.58 -1.63
N GLY A 89 5.56 -13.52 -0.74
CA GLY A 89 5.87 -13.37 0.69
C GLY A 89 5.09 -12.25 1.39
N LEU A 90 3.86 -11.98 0.94
CA LEU A 90 3.04 -10.89 1.45
C LEU A 90 2.95 -10.88 2.98
N HIS A 91 3.33 -9.76 3.60
CA HIS A 91 3.27 -9.59 5.05
C HIS A 91 3.02 -8.13 5.41
N GLN A 92 2.54 -7.89 6.63
CA GLN A 92 2.42 -6.53 7.17
C GLN A 92 3.68 -6.16 7.97
N ALA A 93 4.10 -4.91 7.90
CA ALA A 93 5.15 -4.38 8.75
C ALA A 93 4.96 -2.88 9.06
N PRO A 94 5.56 -2.39 10.17
CA PRO A 94 5.62 -0.97 10.47
C PRO A 94 6.22 -0.13 9.34
N THR A 95 5.77 1.11 9.19
CA THR A 95 6.46 2.11 8.35
C THR A 95 7.56 2.83 9.16
N ALA A 96 8.32 3.70 8.49
CA ALA A 96 9.36 4.52 9.08
C ALA A 96 8.91 5.41 10.25
N ASP A 97 7.65 5.86 10.21
CA ASP A 97 7.03 6.80 11.14
C ASP A 97 6.07 6.11 12.12
N CYS A 98 6.13 4.77 12.17
CA CYS A 98 5.30 3.99 13.08
C CYS A 98 5.56 4.39 14.53
N ASP A 99 4.49 4.60 15.30
CA ASP A 99 4.53 5.01 16.71
C ASP A 99 5.15 6.40 16.95
N GLN A 100 5.47 7.13 15.88
CA GLN A 100 5.95 8.51 15.97
C GLN A 100 4.79 9.50 15.84
N VAL A 101 3.85 9.27 14.92
CA VAL A 101 2.78 10.23 14.58
C VAL A 101 1.40 9.57 14.66
N GLY A 102 0.48 10.14 15.45
CA GLY A 102 -0.92 9.68 15.50
C GLY A 102 -1.22 8.67 16.60
N SER A 103 -2.11 7.70 16.31
CA SER A 103 -2.87 6.89 17.28
C SER A 103 -2.06 6.03 18.27
N ARG A 104 -0.72 5.94 18.13
CA ARG A 104 0.18 4.98 18.83
C ARG A 104 -0.18 3.52 18.58
N LEU A 105 -0.92 3.24 17.50
CA LEU A 105 -1.42 1.92 17.17
C LEU A 105 -0.61 1.31 16.03
N CYS A 106 0.73 1.36 16.13
CA CYS A 106 1.66 0.82 15.14
C CYS A 106 1.26 -0.59 14.67
N CYS A 107 0.77 -0.72 13.43
CA CYS A 107 0.16 -1.95 12.87
C CYS A 107 -0.96 -2.61 13.70
N ARG A 108 -1.57 -1.87 14.63
CA ARG A 108 -2.79 -2.22 15.38
C ARG A 108 -4.04 -1.59 14.77
N GLU A 109 -3.88 -0.66 13.84
CA GLU A 109 -4.96 -0.17 12.98
C GLU A 109 -4.74 -0.64 11.55
N SER A 110 -5.85 -0.94 10.88
CA SER A 110 -5.82 -1.34 9.48
C SER A 110 -5.41 -0.17 8.59
N PRO A 111 -4.50 -0.37 7.61
CA PRO A 111 -4.21 0.59 6.57
C PRO A 111 -5.29 0.62 5.48
N PHE A 112 -6.34 -0.22 5.57
CA PHE A 112 -7.44 -0.31 4.62
C PHE A 112 -8.68 0.41 5.13
N GLU A 113 -9.27 1.21 4.26
CA GLU A 113 -10.54 1.89 4.48
C GLU A 113 -11.48 1.65 3.30
N ILE A 114 -12.78 1.55 3.58
CA ILE A 114 -13.83 1.48 2.57
C ILE A 114 -14.75 2.70 2.69
N LEU A 115 -15.41 3.06 1.58
CA LEU A 115 -16.48 4.06 1.58
C LEU A 115 -17.81 3.36 1.86
N ALA A 116 -18.37 3.60 3.05
CA ALA A 116 -19.64 3.03 3.51
C ALA A 116 -20.55 4.13 4.05
N GLY A 117 -21.77 4.25 3.53
CA GLY A 117 -22.73 5.27 3.99
C GLY A 117 -22.30 6.73 3.77
N GLY A 118 -21.30 6.98 2.91
CA GLY A 118 -20.72 8.31 2.68
C GLY A 118 -19.44 8.60 3.48
N ASP A 119 -19.12 7.75 4.46
CA ASP A 119 -17.94 7.90 5.31
C ASP A 119 -16.86 6.87 4.99
N TRP A 120 -15.60 7.27 5.19
CA TRP A 120 -14.47 6.35 5.12
C TRP A 120 -14.29 5.63 6.45
N VAL A 121 -14.39 4.30 6.41
CA VAL A 121 -14.34 3.45 7.61
C VAL A 121 -13.19 2.46 7.47
N ARG A 122 -12.33 2.37 8.49
CA ARG A 122 -11.30 1.34 8.54
C ARG A 122 -11.92 -0.04 8.69
N VAL A 123 -11.37 -1.01 7.97
CA VAL A 123 -11.85 -2.40 7.98
C VAL A 123 -10.73 -3.35 8.36
N ASN A 124 -11.06 -4.37 9.13
CA ASN A 124 -10.12 -5.45 9.41
C ASN A 124 -9.78 -6.18 8.12
N TYR A 125 -8.60 -6.77 8.06
CA TYR A 125 -8.15 -7.52 6.90
C TYR A 125 -7.38 -8.77 7.31
N THR A 126 -7.25 -9.71 6.39
CA THR A 126 -6.46 -10.93 6.55
C THR A 126 -5.58 -11.10 5.33
N ILE A 127 -4.29 -11.36 5.57
CA ILE A 127 -3.34 -11.75 4.53
C ILE A 127 -3.48 -13.25 4.32
N GLN A 128 -3.82 -13.66 3.11
CA GLN A 128 -3.99 -15.07 2.75
C GLN A 128 -2.67 -15.68 2.26
N PRO A 129 -2.45 -16.98 2.46
CA PRO A 129 -1.31 -17.70 1.86
C PRO A 129 -1.26 -17.63 0.33
N SER A 130 -2.39 -17.32 -0.32
CA SER A 130 -2.52 -17.12 -1.77
C SER A 130 -2.02 -15.74 -2.25
N GLU A 131 -1.27 -15.00 -1.42
CA GLU A 131 -0.78 -13.64 -1.72
C GLU A 131 -1.92 -12.64 -2.00
N GLN A 132 -3.08 -12.86 -1.36
CA GLN A 132 -4.25 -12.00 -1.45
C GLN A 132 -4.56 -11.36 -0.10
N ILE A 133 -5.31 -10.26 -0.12
CA ILE A 133 -5.85 -9.65 1.08
C ILE A 133 -7.36 -9.78 1.07
N VAL A 134 -7.93 -10.29 2.16
CA VAL A 134 -9.38 -10.29 2.38
C VAL A 134 -9.73 -9.16 3.34
N LEU A 135 -10.57 -8.23 2.90
CA LEU A 135 -11.14 -7.17 3.71
C LEU A 135 -12.46 -7.65 4.34
N ASN A 136 -12.64 -7.43 5.64
CA ASN A 136 -13.86 -7.71 6.38
C ASN A 136 -14.74 -6.47 6.40
N LEU A 137 -15.81 -6.50 5.61
CA LEU A 137 -16.77 -5.41 5.43
C LEU A 137 -17.81 -5.45 6.55
N PRO A 138 -18.23 -4.29 7.10
CA PRO A 138 -19.34 -4.25 8.04
C PRO A 138 -20.64 -4.64 7.33
N ALA A 139 -21.58 -5.26 8.05
CA ALA A 139 -22.83 -5.80 7.49
C ALA A 139 -23.64 -4.79 6.65
N ASN A 140 -23.57 -3.50 7.00
CA ASN A 140 -24.28 -2.42 6.30
C ASN A 140 -23.53 -1.88 5.06
N ALA A 141 -22.33 -2.37 4.77
CA ALA A 141 -21.54 -1.99 3.60
C ALA A 141 -21.75 -2.96 2.43
N SER A 142 -22.96 -3.47 2.24
CA SER A 142 -23.31 -4.53 1.26
C SER A 142 -22.98 -4.17 -0.21
N SER A 143 -22.48 -2.96 -0.48
CA SER A 143 -21.83 -2.55 -1.72
C SER A 143 -20.89 -1.35 -1.44
N PRO A 144 -19.64 -1.57 -1.00
CA PRO A 144 -18.72 -0.46 -0.79
C PRO A 144 -18.40 0.18 -2.14
N LEU A 145 -18.61 1.49 -2.25
CA LEU A 145 -18.43 2.21 -3.52
C LEU A 145 -16.96 2.37 -3.90
N ALA A 146 -16.05 2.30 -2.91
CA ALA A 146 -14.62 2.44 -3.08
C ALA A 146 -13.86 1.86 -1.89
N ALA A 147 -12.60 1.49 -2.12
CA ALA A 147 -11.62 1.19 -1.10
C ALA A 147 -10.39 2.07 -1.29
N ARG A 148 -9.69 2.39 -0.19
CA ARG A 148 -8.41 3.09 -0.21
C ARG A 148 -7.45 2.44 0.78
N TYR A 149 -6.17 2.67 0.51
CA TYR A 149 -5.07 2.05 1.25
C TYR A 149 -4.05 3.13 1.64
N ALA A 150 -3.55 3.05 2.88
CA ALA A 150 -2.52 3.94 3.41
C ALA A 150 -2.81 5.43 3.11
N TRP A 151 -4.06 5.86 3.36
CA TRP A 151 -4.54 7.20 2.98
C TRP A 151 -4.18 8.30 3.98
N GLU A 152 -3.56 7.92 5.10
CA GLU A 152 -3.00 8.86 6.07
C GLU A 152 -1.85 9.69 5.49
N ALA A 153 -1.59 10.85 6.11
CA ALA A 153 -0.42 11.66 5.78
C ALA A 153 0.90 10.90 6.06
N TRP A 154 0.91 10.13 7.15
CA TRP A 154 2.02 9.31 7.62
C TRP A 154 1.49 7.91 7.99
N PRO A 155 1.25 7.04 7.01
CA PRO A 155 0.71 5.70 7.28
C PRO A 155 1.57 4.98 8.31
N GLN A 156 0.94 4.39 9.32
CA GLN A 156 1.67 3.70 10.40
C GLN A 156 2.01 2.26 10.03
N CYS A 157 1.18 1.60 9.23
CA CYS A 157 1.39 0.24 8.77
C CYS A 157 1.33 0.16 7.26
N SER A 158 2.08 -0.77 6.67
CA SER A 158 2.01 -1.10 5.25
C SER A 158 2.14 -2.61 5.05
N VAL A 159 1.69 -3.07 3.90
CA VAL A 159 1.89 -4.42 3.39
C VAL A 159 3.08 -4.40 2.43
N TYR A 160 3.95 -5.39 2.58
CA TYR A 160 5.17 -5.58 1.80
C TYR A 160 5.20 -6.99 1.23
N ASN A 161 6.01 -7.16 0.18
CA ASN A 161 6.47 -8.45 -0.31
C ASN A 161 7.85 -8.76 0.30
N GLY A 162 8.28 -10.02 0.22
CA GLY A 162 9.59 -10.49 0.69
C GLY A 162 9.55 -11.37 1.94
#